data_AF-A0A2M7WLV9-F1
#
_entry.id   AF-A0A2M7WLV9-F1
#
_cell.length_a   1.000
_cell.length_b   1.000
_cell.length_c   1.000
_cell.angle_alpha   90.00
_cell.angle_beta   90.00
_cell.angle_gamma   90.00
#
_symmetry.space_group_name_H-M   'P 1'
#
loop_
_entity.id
_entity.type
_entity.pdbx_description
1 polymer ?
#
loop_
_entity_poly.entity_id
_entity_poly.type
_entity_poly.pdbx_seq_one_letter_code
_entity_poly.pdbx_strand_id
1 'polypeptide(L)'
;MAMPFRDSFGAGKAPENSGGKLTDGEIAVMHDLAMEIVARRFSVAAIMFFESAKPLNWIGSQGMIVFEPIAQPVLSAFGNIFPLLKTVGKNYETLQRALEKRESVEILIQKIEALDADAYEKEKAMKKDKRKNRHGFWARFRRNKGGGGV
;
A
#
# COMPACT_ATOMS: atom_id res chain seq x y z
N MET A 1 51.93 12.30 -18.24
CA MET A 1 50.69 12.68 -17.56
C MET A 1 49.58 12.57 -18.59
N ALA A 2 48.79 11.50 -18.54
CA ALA A 2 47.76 11.17 -19.52
C ALA A 2 46.47 10.84 -18.76
N MET A 3 45.35 11.44 -19.15
CA MET A 3 44.02 10.88 -18.83
C MET A 3 43.73 9.75 -19.82
N PRO A 4 42.90 8.75 -19.46
CA PRO A 4 41.58 8.78 -20.07
C PRO A 4 40.42 8.13 -19.29
N PHE A 5 39.23 8.54 -19.75
CA PHE A 5 38.01 7.77 -19.94
C PHE A 5 36.99 7.55 -18.80
N ARG A 6 35.73 7.74 -19.20
CA ARG A 6 34.49 7.71 -18.43
C ARG A 6 34.17 6.29 -17.97
N ASP A 7 33.88 6.13 -16.69
CA ASP A 7 33.11 4.97 -16.21
C ASP A 7 31.61 5.27 -16.34
N SER A 8 31.10 4.81 -17.47
CA SER A 8 29.75 4.30 -17.73
C SER A 8 28.75 4.37 -16.57
N PHE A 9 27.79 5.30 -16.67
CA PHE A 9 26.42 5.06 -16.23
C PHE A 9 25.91 3.82 -16.96
N GLY A 10 25.93 2.68 -16.28
CA GLY A 10 25.63 1.40 -16.94
C GLY A 10 25.83 0.20 -16.02
N ALA A 11 25.39 0.28 -14.76
CA ALA A 11 25.13 -0.91 -13.97
C ALA A 11 23.62 -1.19 -14.00
N GLY A 12 23.13 -1.55 -15.19
CA GLY A 12 21.93 -2.35 -15.29
C GLY A 12 22.20 -3.63 -14.49
N LYS A 13 21.55 -3.76 -13.33
CA LYS A 13 21.46 -5.06 -12.67
C LYS A 13 20.71 -5.98 -13.64
N ALA A 14 21.46 -6.87 -14.28
CA ALA A 14 20.91 -7.99 -15.03
C ALA A 14 19.94 -8.77 -14.12
N PRO A 15 18.85 -9.32 -14.70
CA PRO A 15 17.70 -9.77 -13.94
C PRO A 15 18.09 -10.96 -13.06
N GLU A 16 17.92 -10.79 -11.75
CA GLU A 16 17.94 -11.91 -10.81
C GLU A 16 16.70 -12.76 -11.11
N ASN A 17 16.89 -13.77 -11.95
CA ASN A 17 15.96 -14.87 -12.09
C ASN A 17 16.01 -15.71 -10.81
N SER A 18 15.32 -15.26 -9.78
CA SER A 18 14.93 -16.08 -8.65
C SER A 18 13.52 -16.59 -8.90
N GLY A 19 13.41 -17.86 -9.31
CA GLY A 19 12.14 -18.55 -9.46
C GLY A 19 11.21 -18.28 -8.27
N GLY A 20 10.10 -17.60 -8.54
CA GLY A 20 8.98 -17.42 -7.61
C GLY A 20 9.05 -16.26 -6.62
N LYS A 21 10.21 -15.64 -6.36
CA LYS A 21 10.32 -14.57 -5.32
C LYS A 21 10.21 -13.17 -5.90
N LEU A 22 9.46 -12.30 -5.21
CA LEU A 22 9.33 -10.88 -5.57
C LEU A 22 10.64 -10.13 -5.36
N THR A 23 10.94 -9.21 -6.28
CA THR A 23 12.07 -8.28 -6.16
C THR A 23 11.75 -7.14 -5.17
N ASP A 24 12.77 -6.45 -4.67
CA ASP A 24 12.58 -5.30 -3.77
C ASP A 24 11.68 -4.21 -4.35
N GLY A 25 11.79 -3.95 -5.67
CA GLY A 25 10.95 -2.98 -6.36
C GLY A 25 9.48 -3.40 -6.39
N GLU A 26 9.20 -4.68 -6.62
CA GLU A 26 7.85 -5.23 -6.61
C GLU A 26 7.26 -5.24 -5.19
N ILE A 27 8.07 -5.57 -4.18
CA ILE A 27 7.68 -5.52 -2.78
C ILE A 27 7.31 -4.09 -2.36
N ALA A 28 8.07 -3.09 -2.81
CA ALA A 28 7.80 -1.68 -2.53
C ALA A 28 6.46 -1.24 -3.16
N VAL A 29 6.24 -1.59 -4.42
CA VAL A 29 4.97 -1.28 -5.11
C VAL A 29 3.77 -1.96 -4.44
N MET A 30 3.90 -3.22 -4.03
CA MET A 30 2.85 -3.93 -3.29
C MET A 30 2.57 -3.30 -1.92
N HIS A 31 3.62 -2.82 -1.26
CA HIS A 31 3.49 -2.09 -0.01
C HIS A 31 2.73 -0.77 -0.20
N ASP A 32 3.08 0.01 -1.22
CA ASP A 32 2.37 1.26 -1.55
C ASP A 32 0.89 1.02 -1.89
N LEU A 33 0.60 -0.06 -2.62
CA LEU A 33 -0.77 -0.48 -2.90
C LEU A 33 -1.52 -0.85 -1.61
N ALA A 34 -0.91 -1.66 -0.74
CA ALA A 34 -1.50 -2.04 0.55
C ALA A 34 -1.76 -0.82 1.45
N MET A 35 -0.85 0.15 1.47
CA MET A 35 -1.04 1.41 2.20
C MET A 35 -2.26 2.18 1.69
N GLU A 36 -2.45 2.32 0.38
CA GLU A 36 -3.61 3.01 -0.18
C GLU A 36 -4.93 2.28 0.14
N ILE A 37 -4.93 0.93 0.15
CA ILE A 37 -6.09 0.12 0.55
C ILE A 37 -6.46 0.40 2.01
N VAL A 38 -5.50 0.31 2.92
CA VAL A 38 -5.72 0.49 4.36
C VAL A 38 -6.11 1.94 4.69
N ALA A 39 -5.43 2.92 4.09
CA ALA A 39 -5.73 4.35 4.29
C ALA A 39 -7.18 4.70 3.94
N ARG A 40 -7.80 3.94 3.03
CA ARG A 40 -9.17 4.13 2.55
C ARG A 40 -10.18 3.19 3.19
N ARG A 41 -9.77 2.36 4.15
CA ARG A 41 -10.60 1.35 4.83
C ARG A 41 -11.19 0.30 3.88
N PHE A 42 -10.47 -0.04 2.81
CA PHE A 42 -10.86 -1.10 1.88
C PHE A 42 -10.26 -2.46 2.22
N SER A 43 -9.58 -2.61 3.36
CA SER A 43 -8.84 -3.83 3.76
C SER A 43 -9.68 -5.11 3.60
N VAL A 44 -10.88 -5.16 4.21
CA VAL A 44 -11.76 -6.34 4.16
C VAL A 44 -12.21 -6.68 2.74
N ALA A 45 -12.69 -5.68 1.99
CA ALA A 45 -13.16 -5.88 0.63
C ALA A 45 -12.02 -6.32 -0.30
N ALA A 46 -10.85 -5.73 -0.15
CA ALA A 46 -9.66 -6.06 -0.91
C ALA A 46 -9.19 -7.49 -0.61
N ILE A 47 -9.10 -7.88 0.66
CA ILE A 47 -8.69 -9.24 1.06
C ILE A 47 -9.66 -10.27 0.48
N MET A 48 -10.98 -10.07 0.61
CA MET A 48 -11.96 -10.99 0.02
C MET A 48 -11.83 -11.11 -1.50
N PHE A 49 -11.65 -9.98 -2.19
CA PHE A 49 -11.42 -9.97 -3.62
C PHE A 49 -10.16 -10.76 -4.00
N PHE A 50 -9.03 -10.45 -3.36
CA PHE A 50 -7.75 -11.10 -3.64
C PHE A 50 -7.76 -12.59 -3.30
N GLU A 51 -8.37 -12.99 -2.18
CA GLU A 51 -8.57 -14.39 -1.81
C GLU A 51 -9.34 -15.14 -2.90
N SER A 52 -10.43 -14.55 -3.40
CA SER A 52 -11.24 -15.14 -4.48
C SER A 52 -10.49 -15.21 -5.81
N ALA A 53 -9.54 -14.29 -6.03
CA ALA A 53 -8.76 -14.19 -7.26
C ALA A 53 -7.46 -15.02 -7.23
N LYS A 54 -7.09 -15.64 -6.09
CA LYS A 54 -5.89 -16.49 -5.97
C LYS A 54 -5.79 -17.57 -7.06
N PRO A 55 -6.86 -18.32 -7.42
CA PRO A 55 -6.78 -19.32 -8.49
C PRO A 55 -6.50 -18.72 -9.88
N LEU A 56 -6.83 -17.45 -10.07
CA LEU A 56 -6.75 -16.75 -11.34
C LEU A 56 -5.45 -15.95 -11.50
N ASN A 57 -4.62 -15.83 -10.46
CA ASN A 57 -3.48 -14.91 -10.44
C ASN A 57 -2.52 -15.09 -11.64
N TRP A 58 -2.15 -16.35 -11.95
CA TRP A 58 -1.24 -16.64 -13.07
C TRP A 58 -1.87 -16.36 -14.45
N ILE A 59 -3.18 -16.55 -14.60
CA ILE A 59 -3.90 -16.24 -15.86
C ILE A 59 -4.14 -14.73 -15.94
N GLY A 60 -4.36 -14.08 -14.79
CA GLY A 60 -4.63 -12.65 -14.66
C GLY A 60 -3.45 -11.80 -15.08
N SER A 61 -2.22 -12.15 -14.70
CA SER A 61 -1.03 -11.40 -15.10
C SER A 61 -0.74 -11.48 -16.60
N GLN A 62 -1.06 -12.61 -17.24
CA GLN A 62 -1.03 -12.76 -18.70
C GLN A 62 -2.18 -11.99 -19.36
N GLY A 63 -3.36 -11.99 -18.73
CA GLY A 63 -4.51 -11.20 -19.14
C GLY A 63 -4.25 -9.70 -19.08
N MET A 64 -3.45 -9.20 -18.14
CA MET A 64 -3.10 -7.77 -18.05
C MET A 64 -2.42 -7.27 -19.32
N ILE A 65 -1.57 -8.07 -19.97
CA ILE A 65 -0.94 -7.69 -21.25
C ILE A 65 -2.00 -7.54 -22.35
N VAL A 66 -2.95 -8.48 -22.41
CA VAL A 66 -4.04 -8.45 -23.40
C VAL A 66 -5.01 -7.30 -23.15
N PHE A 67 -5.30 -7.00 -21.89
CA PHE A 67 -6.22 -5.94 -21.47
C PHE A 67 -5.55 -4.59 -21.29
N GLU A 68 -4.22 -4.48 -21.41
CA GLU A 68 -3.47 -3.24 -21.33
C GLU A 68 -4.07 -2.09 -22.16
N PRO A 69 -4.46 -2.26 -23.44
CA PRO A 69 -5.06 -1.17 -24.23
C PRO A 69 -6.38 -0.64 -23.67
N ILE A 70 -7.07 -1.41 -22.82
CA ILE A 70 -8.31 -1.01 -22.15
C ILE A 70 -8.00 -0.46 -20.75
N ALA A 71 -7.08 -1.10 -20.03
CA ALA A 71 -6.71 -0.73 -18.67
C ALA A 71 -6.05 0.65 -18.62
N GLN A 72 -5.11 0.95 -19.52
CA GLN A 72 -4.36 2.21 -19.51
C GLN A 72 -5.26 3.46 -19.66
N PRO A 73 -6.20 3.52 -20.63
CA PRO A 73 -7.15 4.64 -20.72
C PRO A 73 -8.03 4.78 -19.47
N VAL A 74 -8.53 3.68 -18.90
CA VAL A 74 -9.39 3.72 -17.71
C VAL A 74 -8.59 4.22 -16.50
N LEU A 75 -7.40 3.69 -16.26
CA LEU A 75 -6.53 4.11 -15.16
C LEU A 75 -6.12 5.57 -15.30
N SER A 76 -5.87 6.04 -16.52
CA SER A 76 -5.54 7.45 -16.80
C SER A 76 -6.74 8.38 -16.59
N ALA A 77 -7.93 7.98 -17.07
CA ALA A 77 -9.14 8.78 -16.97
C ALA A 77 -9.63 8.91 -15.52
N PHE A 78 -9.64 7.80 -14.77
CA PHE A 78 -10.19 7.76 -13.41
C PHE A 78 -9.14 7.88 -12.30
N GLY A 79 -7.84 7.78 -12.62
CA GLY A 79 -6.75 7.86 -11.63
C GLY A 79 -6.70 9.19 -10.88
N ASN A 80 -7.15 10.28 -11.50
CA ASN A 80 -7.25 11.59 -10.82
C ASN A 80 -8.37 11.63 -9.77
N ILE A 81 -9.38 10.79 -9.92
CA ILE A 81 -10.56 10.72 -9.04
C ILE A 81 -10.32 9.70 -7.93
N PHE A 82 -9.67 8.57 -8.27
CA PHE A 82 -9.41 7.48 -7.34
C PHE A 82 -7.92 7.22 -7.21
N PRO A 83 -7.26 7.68 -6.13
CA PRO A 83 -5.81 7.57 -5.99
C PRO A 83 -5.27 6.14 -5.97
N LEU A 84 -6.07 5.14 -5.59
CA LEU A 84 -5.68 3.73 -5.75
C LEU A 84 -5.44 3.38 -7.23
N LEU A 85 -6.32 3.84 -8.15
CA LEU A 85 -6.15 3.62 -9.59
C LEU A 85 -4.91 4.36 -10.12
N LYS A 86 -4.58 5.52 -9.55
CA LYS A 86 -3.33 6.23 -9.86
C LYS A 86 -2.11 5.42 -9.47
N THR A 87 -2.10 4.81 -8.29
CA THR A 87 -1.00 3.95 -7.82
C THR A 87 -0.88 2.69 -8.69
N VAL A 88 -2.00 2.09 -9.10
CA VAL A 88 -2.01 0.95 -10.02
C VAL A 88 -1.48 1.34 -11.39
N GLY A 89 -1.95 2.44 -11.99
CA GLY A 89 -1.50 2.90 -13.30
C GLY A 89 -0.02 3.26 -13.35
N LYS A 90 0.48 3.99 -12.34
CA LYS A 90 1.91 4.36 -12.24
C LYS A 90 2.84 3.15 -12.18
N ASN A 91 2.38 2.06 -11.58
CA ASN A 91 3.19 0.89 -11.32
C ASN A 91 2.71 -0.33 -12.12
N TYR A 92 1.95 -0.12 -13.20
CA TYR A 92 1.20 -1.17 -13.89
C TYR A 92 2.09 -2.35 -14.32
N GLU A 93 3.21 -2.08 -15.00
CA GLU A 93 4.15 -3.13 -15.42
C GLU A 93 4.80 -3.86 -14.25
N THR A 94 5.12 -3.14 -13.17
CA THR A 94 5.76 -3.75 -11.99
C THR A 94 4.76 -4.61 -11.23
N LEU A 95 3.50 -4.18 -11.15
CA LEU A 95 2.40 -4.99 -10.62
C LEU A 95 2.13 -6.21 -11.49
N GLN A 96 2.14 -6.06 -12.81
CA GLN A 96 1.98 -7.17 -13.75
C GLN A 96 3.06 -8.24 -13.51
N ARG A 97 4.33 -7.84 -13.46
CA ARG A 97 5.48 -8.73 -13.17
C ARG A 97 5.43 -9.34 -11.75
N ALA A 98 4.93 -8.59 -10.78
CA ALA A 98 4.69 -9.10 -9.44
C ALA A 98 3.61 -10.20 -9.46
N LEU A 99 2.47 -9.93 -10.12
CA LEU A 99 1.31 -10.82 -10.18
C LEU A 99 1.57 -12.12 -10.96
N GLU A 100 2.54 -12.16 -11.86
CA GLU A 100 3.00 -13.41 -12.50
C GLU A 100 3.48 -14.45 -11.49
N LYS A 101 3.96 -14.02 -10.32
CA LYS A 101 4.45 -14.89 -9.26
C LYS A 101 3.27 -15.41 -8.45
N ARG A 102 3.17 -16.73 -8.29
CA ARG A 102 2.05 -17.41 -7.60
C ARG A 102 1.80 -16.87 -6.19
N GLU A 103 2.87 -16.51 -5.47
CA GLU A 103 2.80 -16.08 -4.07
C GLU A 103 2.50 -14.58 -3.89
N SER A 104 2.48 -13.79 -4.97
CA SER A 104 2.32 -12.33 -4.87
C SER A 104 0.99 -11.92 -4.23
N VAL A 105 -0.11 -12.58 -4.58
CA VAL A 105 -1.43 -12.27 -4.00
C VAL A 105 -1.46 -12.54 -2.50
N GLU A 106 -0.87 -13.66 -2.06
CA GLU A 106 -0.74 -13.99 -0.64
C GLU A 106 0.09 -12.93 0.11
N ILE A 107 1.22 -12.53 -0.46
CA ILE A 107 2.09 -11.49 0.11
C ILE A 107 1.37 -10.14 0.20
N LEU A 108 0.52 -9.81 -0.78
CA LEU A 108 -0.27 -8.58 -0.74
C LEU A 108 -1.32 -8.63 0.37
N ILE A 109 -2.05 -9.75 0.50
CA ILE A 109 -3.05 -9.95 1.56
C ILE A 109 -2.41 -9.78 2.94
N GLN A 110 -1.31 -10.47 3.19
CA GLN A 110 -0.58 -10.38 4.46
C GLN A 110 -0.09 -8.96 4.77
N LYS A 111 0.36 -8.21 3.75
CA LYS A 111 0.73 -6.79 3.92
C LYS A 111 -0.47 -5.92 4.29
N ILE A 112 -1.63 -6.12 3.65
CA ILE A 112 -2.86 -5.40 3.97
C ILE A 112 -3.27 -5.67 5.41
N GLU A 113 -3.27 -6.95 5.83
CA GLU A 113 -3.64 -7.34 7.20
C GLU A 113 -2.71 -6.72 8.25
N ALA A 114 -1.39 -6.80 8.04
CA ALA A 114 -0.41 -6.23 8.96
C ALA A 114 -0.58 -4.70 9.10
N LEU A 115 -0.73 -3.99 7.98
CA LEU A 115 -0.92 -2.54 7.98
C LEU A 115 -2.26 -2.12 8.59
N ASP A 116 -3.33 -2.89 8.37
CA ASP A 116 -4.65 -2.61 8.95
C ASP A 116 -4.65 -2.81 10.47
N ALA A 117 -4.00 -3.87 10.96
CA ALA A 117 -3.81 -4.13 12.39
C ALA A 117 -3.03 -2.98 13.06
N ASP A 118 -1.93 -2.54 12.45
CA ASP A 118 -1.14 -1.41 12.92
C ASP A 118 -1.96 -0.11 12.95
N ALA A 119 -2.75 0.15 11.90
CA ALA A 119 -3.61 1.32 11.82
C ALA A 119 -4.69 1.31 12.90
N TYR A 120 -5.28 0.14 13.17
CA TYR A 120 -6.30 -0.03 14.20
C TYR A 120 -5.74 0.24 15.61
N GLU A 121 -4.58 -0.32 15.95
CA GLU A 121 -3.97 -0.11 17.26
C GLU A 121 -3.54 1.36 17.47
N LYS A 122 -2.99 2.00 16.43
CA LYS A 122 -2.69 3.44 16.45
C LYS A 122 -3.95 4.28 16.72
N GLU A 123 -5.05 3.99 16.02
CA GLU A 123 -6.31 4.71 16.21
C GLU A 123 -6.87 4.52 17.63
N LYS A 124 -6.81 3.30 18.16
CA LYS A 124 -7.26 2.94 19.51
C LYS A 124 -6.42 3.64 20.58
N ALA A 125 -5.10 3.70 20.41
CA ALA A 125 -4.20 4.45 21.29
C ALA A 125 -4.55 5.95 21.30
N MET A 126 -4.70 6.56 20.12
CA MET A 126 -5.10 7.97 19.99
C MET A 126 -6.46 8.26 20.64
N LYS A 127 -7.44 7.34 20.50
CA LYS A 127 -8.77 7.46 21.14
C LYS A 127 -8.66 7.38 22.67
N LYS A 128 -7.82 6.50 23.21
CA LYS A 128 -7.58 6.40 24.66
C LYS A 128 -6.94 7.67 25.22
N ASP A 129 -5.95 8.22 24.53
CA ASP A 129 -5.27 9.44 24.97
C ASP A 129 -6.18 10.68 24.91
N LYS A 130 -6.98 10.81 23.85
CA LYS A 130 -8.01 11.86 23.76
C LYS A 130 -9.04 11.77 24.90
N ARG A 131 -9.48 10.55 25.27
CA ARG A 131 -10.41 10.34 26.39
C ARG A 131 -9.79 10.72 27.73
N LYS A 132 -8.54 10.32 28.00
CA LYS A 132 -7.80 10.70 29.22
C LYS A 132 -7.61 12.21 29.33
N ASN A 133 -7.18 12.86 28.25
CA ASN A 133 -6.97 14.31 28.22
C ASN A 133 -8.28 15.08 28.43
N ARG A 134 -9.39 14.65 27.82
CA ARG A 134 -10.72 15.24 28.06
C ARG A 134 -11.15 15.10 29.51
N HIS A 135 -11.04 13.90 30.09
CA HIS A 135 -11.44 13.67 31.48
C HIS A 135 -10.59 14.48 32.47
N GLY A 136 -9.27 14.53 32.26
CA GLY A 136 -8.36 15.36 33.06
C GLY A 136 -8.68 16.86 32.96
N PHE A 137 -8.97 17.35 31.74
CA PHE A 137 -9.40 18.72 31.51
C PHE A 137 -10.68 19.07 32.30
N TRP A 138 -11.74 18.26 32.17
CA TRP A 138 -13.01 18.48 32.88
C TRP A 138 -12.84 18.41 34.40
N ALA A 139 -12.05 17.47 34.91
CA ALA A 139 -11.75 17.37 36.33
C ALA A 139 -11.03 18.61 36.87
N ARG A 140 -10.09 19.18 36.11
CA ARG A 140 -9.38 20.42 36.46
C ARG A 140 -10.29 21.64 36.36
N PHE A 141 -11.15 21.71 35.34
CA PHE A 141 -12.08 22.81 35.14
C PHE A 141 -13.13 22.91 36.24
N ARG A 142 -13.67 21.77 36.71
CA ARG A 142 -14.61 21.72 37.84
C ARG A 142 -13.98 22.21 39.14
N ARG A 143 -12.70 21.91 39.38
CA ARG A 143 -11.96 22.35 40.58
C ARG A 143 -11.76 23.87 40.61
N ASN A 144 -11.60 24.51 39.44
CA ASN A 144 -11.41 25.96 39.36
C ASN A 144 -12.71 26.77 39.55
N LYS A 145 -13.86 26.25 39.08
CA LYS A 145 -15.16 26.92 39.27
C LYS A 145 -15.75 26.80 40.68
N GLY A 146 -15.26 25.88 41.51
CA GLY A 146 -15.71 25.71 42.90
C GLY A 146 -14.99 26.57 43.93
N GLY A 147 -13.99 27.36 43.53
CA GLY A 147 -13.18 28.19 44.44
C GLY A 147 -13.41 29.71 44.33
N GLY A 148 -14.45 30.13 43.59
CA GLY A 148 -14.76 31.54 43.33
C GLY A 148 -16.04 32.04 44.02
N GLY A 149 -16.43 31.45 45.14
CA GLY A 149 -17.47 31.99 46.02
C GLY A 149 -16.82 32.64 47.23
N VAL A 150 -16.59 33.95 47.15
CA VAL A 150 -16.36 34.85 48.29
C VAL A 150 -17.64 35.64 48.48
#